data_AF-A0A9D7JYY7-F1
#
_entry.id   AF-A0A9D7JYY7-F1
#
_cell.length_a   1.000
_cell.length_b   1.000
_cell.length_c   1.000
_cell.angle_alpha   90.00
_cell.angle_beta   90.00
_cell.angle_gamma   90.00
#
_symmetry.space_group_name_H-M   'P 1'
#
loop_
_entity.id
_entity.type
_entity.pdbx_description
1 polymer ?
#
loop_
_entity_poly.entity_id
_entity_poly.type
_entity_poly.pdbx_seq_one_letter_code
_entity_poly.pdbx_strand_id
1 'polypeptide(L)'
;MKKIIVTAFLAAASFGASAAVTSICTGVTPGAAGTAPAKGTAGTHFMVTAIAPKCSANVFLEGEDGTNGSYYAVGSASAKGKTTFGGSTARGAVAAGVACTVAGGCVKADATAGLTAAKTAAGT
;
A
#
# COMPACT_ATOMS: atom_id res chain seq x y z
N MET A 1 1.33 -29.41 45.06
CA MET A 1 0.38 -28.40 44.53
C MET A 1 1.13 -27.49 43.57
N LYS A 2 0.86 -27.55 42.26
CA LYS A 2 1.32 -26.53 41.31
C LYS A 2 0.16 -26.28 40.34
N LYS A 3 -0.57 -25.19 40.55
CA LYS A 3 -1.67 -24.76 39.70
C LYS A 3 -1.06 -23.97 38.53
N ILE A 4 -1.10 -24.53 37.33
CA ILE A 4 -0.73 -23.80 36.12
C ILE A 4 -1.99 -23.08 35.64
N ILE A 5 -1.99 -21.76 35.77
CA ILE A 5 -3.05 -20.89 35.30
C ILE A 5 -2.85 -20.74 33.78
N VAL A 6 -3.70 -21.39 32.99
CA VAL A 6 -3.80 -21.15 31.55
C VAL A 6 -4.70 -19.94 31.36
N THR A 7 -4.09 -18.75 31.27
CA THR A 7 -4.81 -17.51 30.95
C THR A 7 -4.99 -17.44 29.43
N ALA A 8 -6.23 -17.57 28.99
CA ALA A 8 -6.62 -17.40 27.60
C ALA A 8 -6.38 -15.95 27.14
N PHE A 9 -5.45 -15.75 26.21
CA PHE A 9 -5.44 -14.54 25.38
C PHE A 9 -6.35 -14.80 24.18
N LEU A 10 -7.63 -14.48 24.33
CA LEU A 10 -8.52 -14.32 23.19
C LEU A 10 -8.11 -13.00 22.52
N ALA A 11 -7.17 -13.09 21.57
CA ALA A 11 -6.87 -11.98 20.68
C ALA A 11 -8.15 -11.73 19.86
N ALA A 12 -8.92 -10.72 20.26
CA ALA A 12 -9.97 -10.17 19.43
C ALA A 12 -9.30 -9.63 18.16
N ALA A 13 -9.21 -10.46 17.12
CA ALA A 13 -8.91 -10.01 15.78
C ALA A 13 -10.08 -9.12 15.38
N SER A 14 -9.95 -7.83 15.62
CA SER A 14 -10.81 -6.83 15.02
C SER A 14 -10.48 -6.88 13.53
N PHE A 15 -11.28 -7.64 12.78
CA PHE A 15 -11.30 -7.57 11.33
C PHE A 15 -11.86 -6.21 10.93
N GLY A 16 -11.03 -5.17 11.04
CA GLY A 16 -11.34 -3.89 10.44
C GLY A 16 -11.52 -4.12 8.94
N ALA A 17 -12.57 -3.54 8.36
CA ALA A 17 -12.76 -3.55 6.92
C ALA A 17 -11.55 -2.84 6.29
N SER A 18 -10.63 -3.62 5.73
CA SER A 18 -9.52 -3.10 4.92
C SER A 18 -10.05 -2.87 3.51
N ALA A 19 -9.84 -1.68 2.97
CA ALA A 19 -10.11 -1.42 1.55
C ALA A 19 -9.23 -2.32 0.68
N ALA A 20 -9.71 -2.71 -0.49
CA ALA A 20 -8.91 -3.54 -1.39
C ALA A 20 -7.74 -2.73 -2.00
N VAL A 21 -6.58 -3.38 -2.16
CA VAL A 21 -5.44 -2.82 -2.89
C VAL A 21 -5.88 -2.47 -4.32
N THR A 22 -5.60 -1.24 -4.74
CA THR A 22 -5.85 -0.74 -6.09
C THR A 22 -4.54 -0.63 -6.85
N SER A 23 -4.45 -1.28 -8.00
CA SER A 23 -3.34 -1.08 -8.95
C SER A 23 -3.58 0.17 -9.79
N ILE A 24 -2.99 1.29 -9.37
CA ILE A 24 -3.16 2.61 -9.98
C ILE A 24 -2.35 2.71 -11.28
N CYS A 25 -1.07 2.29 -11.25
CA CYS A 25 -0.23 2.17 -12.44
C CYS A 25 0.26 0.74 -12.60
N THR A 26 0.05 0.16 -13.78
CA THR A 26 0.34 -1.25 -14.08
C THR A 26 1.63 -1.46 -14.87
N GLY A 27 2.30 -0.39 -15.31
CA GLY A 27 3.57 -0.48 -16.04
C GLY A 27 3.43 -1.06 -17.46
N VAL A 28 2.32 -0.78 -18.16
CA VAL A 28 2.10 -1.29 -19.53
C VAL A 28 1.88 -0.20 -20.58
N THR A 29 1.27 0.94 -20.22
CA THR A 29 0.89 1.98 -21.20
C THR A 29 1.40 3.35 -20.79
N PRO A 30 2.32 3.98 -21.55
CA PRO A 30 2.81 5.32 -21.24
C PRO A 30 1.74 6.39 -21.49
N GLY A 31 1.61 7.34 -20.56
CA GLY A 31 0.75 8.50 -20.71
C GLY A 31 -0.74 8.24 -20.51
N ALA A 32 -1.14 6.99 -20.23
CA ALA A 32 -2.50 6.64 -19.88
C ALA A 32 -2.87 7.19 -18.49
N ALA A 33 -4.14 7.51 -18.32
CA ALA A 33 -4.69 7.73 -16.99
C ALA A 33 -4.59 6.41 -16.21
N GLY A 34 -4.02 6.47 -15.00
CA GLY A 34 -4.02 5.37 -14.06
C GLY A 34 -5.43 5.04 -13.61
N THR A 35 -5.59 3.84 -13.05
CA THR A 35 -6.86 3.47 -12.44
C THR A 35 -7.08 4.32 -11.20
N ALA A 36 -8.14 5.14 -11.23
CA ALA A 36 -8.53 5.87 -10.04
C ALA A 36 -9.04 4.88 -8.98
N PRO A 37 -8.59 4.99 -7.72
CA PRO A 37 -9.23 4.27 -6.63
C PRO A 37 -10.74 4.56 -6.60
N ALA A 38 -11.54 3.58 -6.20
CA ALA A 38 -12.99 3.78 -6.07
C ALA A 38 -13.26 4.96 -5.12
N LYS A 39 -14.29 5.76 -5.43
CA LYS A 39 -14.68 6.88 -4.58
C LYS A 39 -15.10 6.35 -3.21
N GLY A 40 -14.27 6.59 -2.20
CA GLY A 40 -14.54 6.17 -0.83
C GLY A 40 -15.68 6.95 -0.18
N THR A 41 -16.23 6.36 0.89
CA THR A 41 -17.22 7.01 1.77
C THR A 41 -16.50 7.73 2.90
N ALA A 42 -16.91 8.98 3.17
CA ALA A 42 -16.35 9.75 4.29
C ALA A 42 -16.56 9.02 5.62
N GLY A 43 -15.53 9.01 6.47
CA GLY A 43 -15.54 8.31 7.75
C GLY A 43 -15.16 6.83 7.68
N THR A 44 -15.05 6.24 6.49
CA THR A 44 -14.55 4.87 6.31
C THR A 44 -13.37 4.76 5.34
N HIS A 45 -13.13 5.81 4.53
CA HIS A 45 -12.02 5.90 3.59
C HIS A 45 -11.30 7.24 3.77
N PHE A 46 -9.99 7.23 3.55
CA PHE A 46 -9.20 8.45 3.47
C PHE A 46 -9.42 9.10 2.10
N MET A 47 -9.35 8.31 1.03
CA MET A 47 -9.60 8.79 -0.34
C MET A 47 -11.09 8.82 -0.68
N VAL A 48 -11.72 9.97 -0.43
CA VAL A 48 -13.14 10.22 -0.76
C VAL A 48 -13.36 10.77 -2.18
N THR A 49 -12.28 11.05 -2.89
CA THR A 49 -12.28 11.52 -4.28
C THR A 49 -11.29 10.69 -5.09
N ALA A 50 -11.79 10.10 -6.17
CA ALA A 50 -11.00 9.29 -7.08
C ALA A 50 -10.04 10.20 -7.89
N ILE A 51 -8.74 9.92 -7.84
CA ILE A 51 -7.72 10.62 -8.64
C ILE A 51 -7.04 9.58 -9.53
N ALA A 52 -7.05 9.83 -10.84
CA ALA A 52 -6.31 9.05 -11.84
C ALA A 52 -5.01 9.77 -12.21
N PRO A 53 -3.86 9.44 -11.61
CA PRO A 53 -2.60 10.04 -12.00
C PRO A 53 -2.20 9.57 -13.41
N LYS A 54 -1.42 10.36 -14.14
CA LYS A 54 -0.81 9.89 -15.39
C LYS A 54 0.28 8.87 -15.09
N CYS A 55 0.18 7.69 -15.69
CA CYS A 55 1.13 6.60 -15.48
C CYS A 55 2.17 6.56 -16.60
N SER A 56 3.43 6.33 -16.21
CA SER A 56 4.49 5.94 -17.14
C SER A 56 4.38 4.45 -17.44
N ALA A 57 4.82 4.03 -18.64
CA ALA A 57 4.90 2.61 -19.00
C ALA A 57 5.84 1.81 -18.09
N ASN A 58 6.68 2.48 -17.29
CA ASN A 58 7.67 1.81 -16.47
C ASN A 58 7.34 1.86 -14.98
N VAL A 59 6.22 2.48 -14.57
CA VAL A 59 5.89 2.68 -13.15
C VAL A 59 4.79 1.72 -12.74
N PHE A 60 5.04 1.02 -11.66
CA PHE A 60 4.05 0.28 -10.88
C PHE A 60 3.68 1.14 -9.68
N LEU A 61 2.39 1.35 -9.44
CA LEU A 61 1.88 2.10 -8.31
C LEU A 61 0.65 1.38 -7.77
N GLU A 62 0.73 0.95 -6.52
CA GLU A 62 -0.36 0.35 -5.76
C GLU A 62 -0.77 1.32 -4.65
N GLY A 63 -2.05 1.34 -4.32
CA GLY A 63 -2.58 2.18 -3.23
C GLY A 63 -3.72 1.50 -2.49
N GLU A 64 -3.86 1.82 -1.21
CA GLU A 64 -4.90 1.26 -0.34
C GLU A 64 -5.23 2.23 0.80
N ASP A 65 -6.51 2.32 1.17
CA ASP A 65 -6.90 2.96 2.43
C ASP A 65 -6.47 2.08 3.62
N GLY A 66 -5.92 2.74 4.64
CA GLY A 66 -5.65 2.14 5.93
C GLY A 66 -6.93 1.74 6.66
N THR A 67 -6.76 1.04 7.78
CA THR A 67 -7.88 0.57 8.60
C THR A 67 -8.86 1.70 8.93
N ASN A 68 -10.14 1.50 8.56
CA ASN A 68 -11.23 2.47 8.73
C ASN A 68 -10.95 3.85 8.12
N GLY A 69 -10.13 3.94 7.06
CA GLY A 69 -9.85 5.21 6.38
C GLY A 69 -8.97 6.18 7.17
N SER A 70 -8.25 5.68 8.18
CA SER A 70 -7.36 6.51 9.02
C SER A 70 -6.18 7.12 8.26
N TYR A 71 -5.76 6.50 7.16
CA TYR A 71 -4.70 6.98 6.29
C TYR A 71 -4.88 6.43 4.87
N TYR A 72 -4.11 6.94 3.92
CA TYR A 72 -3.91 6.32 2.61
C TYR A 72 -2.43 5.96 2.46
N ALA A 73 -2.16 4.75 2.00
CA ALA A 73 -0.80 4.27 1.77
C ALA A 73 -0.61 3.96 0.28
N VAL A 74 0.62 4.16 -0.19
CA VAL A 74 1.03 3.85 -1.55
C VAL A 74 2.36 3.11 -1.56
N GLY A 75 2.52 2.22 -2.53
CA GLY A 75 3.77 1.55 -2.85
C GLY A 75 4.07 1.68 -4.33
N SER A 76 5.32 1.97 -4.67
CA SER A 76 5.74 2.16 -6.05
C SER A 76 7.07 1.49 -6.35
N ALA A 77 7.23 1.10 -7.60
CA ALA A 77 8.45 0.55 -8.15
C ALA A 77 8.52 0.85 -9.64
N SER A 78 9.68 0.65 -10.26
CA SER A 78 9.82 0.84 -11.71
C SER A 78 10.54 -0.30 -12.40
N ALA A 79 10.04 -0.68 -13.58
CA ALA A 79 10.70 -1.62 -14.50
C ALA A 79 12.09 -1.15 -14.96
N LYS A 80 12.44 0.12 -14.76
CA LYS A 80 13.78 0.69 -14.98
C LYS A 80 14.50 1.06 -13.68
N GLY A 81 13.84 0.91 -12.55
CA GLY A 81 14.35 1.24 -11.22
C GLY A 81 15.03 0.05 -10.55
N LYS A 82 15.72 0.33 -9.44
CA LYS A 82 16.40 -0.70 -8.63
C LYS A 82 15.91 -0.75 -7.18
N THR A 83 14.95 0.10 -6.83
CA THR A 83 14.50 0.32 -5.45
C THR A 83 13.00 0.53 -5.44
N THR A 84 12.35 0.05 -4.40
CA THR A 84 10.93 0.32 -4.11
C THR A 84 10.78 1.62 -3.34
N PHE A 85 9.61 2.23 -3.36
CA PHE A 85 9.28 3.38 -2.53
C PHE A 85 7.92 3.18 -1.89
N GLY A 86 7.78 3.61 -0.65
CA GLY A 86 6.53 3.53 0.10
C GLY A 86 6.26 4.83 0.84
N GLY A 87 4.99 5.19 0.96
CA GLY A 87 4.58 6.38 1.70
C GLY A 87 3.16 6.26 2.20
N SER A 88 2.84 7.00 3.27
CA SER A 88 1.48 7.11 3.78
C SER A 88 1.20 8.51 4.28
N THR A 89 -0.09 8.86 4.30
CA THR A 89 -0.52 10.16 4.85
C THR A 89 -0.34 10.25 6.37
N ALA A 90 -0.21 9.12 7.08
CA ALA A 90 0.08 9.08 8.51
C ALA A 90 1.52 9.52 8.85
N ARG A 91 2.51 9.29 7.97
CA ARG A 91 3.93 9.60 8.21
C ARG A 91 4.51 10.71 7.34
N GLY A 92 3.73 11.25 6.40
CA GLY A 92 4.03 12.50 5.68
C GLY A 92 5.17 12.46 4.66
N ALA A 93 6.03 11.44 4.67
CA ALA A 93 7.15 11.30 3.74
C ALA A 93 7.10 9.99 2.95
N VAL A 94 7.55 10.06 1.70
CA VAL A 94 7.87 8.88 0.89
C VAL A 94 9.30 8.46 1.22
N ALA A 95 9.49 7.20 1.58
CA ALA A 95 10.79 6.62 1.88
C ALA A 95 11.18 5.59 0.82
N ALA A 96 12.49 5.50 0.55
CA ALA A 96 13.04 4.38 -0.18
C ALA A 96 12.86 3.10 0.64
N GLY A 97 12.35 2.05 -0.02
CA GLY A 97 12.23 0.71 0.52
C GLY A 97 13.44 -0.14 0.15
N VAL A 98 13.18 -1.42 -0.06
CA VAL A 98 14.21 -2.41 -0.39
C VAL A 98 14.62 -2.35 -1.87
N ALA A 99 15.83 -2.84 -2.15
CA ALA A 99 16.29 -3.07 -3.51
C ALA A 99 15.43 -4.14 -4.20
N CYS A 100 15.16 -3.95 -5.49
CA CYS A 100 14.43 -4.89 -6.30
C CYS A 100 15.30 -6.11 -6.61
N THR A 101 14.72 -7.30 -6.49
CA THR A 101 15.47 -8.57 -6.59
C THR A 101 15.63 -9.07 -8.02
N VAL A 102 14.81 -8.56 -8.94
CA VAL A 102 14.80 -8.97 -10.35
C VAL A 102 15.90 -8.24 -11.13
N ALA A 103 16.71 -9.02 -11.85
CA ALA A 103 17.73 -8.47 -12.74
C ALA A 103 17.07 -7.72 -13.91
N GLY A 104 17.48 -6.46 -14.11
CA GLY A 104 16.95 -5.60 -15.19
C GLY A 104 15.91 -4.58 -14.74
N GLY A 105 15.37 -4.69 -13.52
CA GLY A 105 14.50 -3.69 -12.91
C GLY A 105 13.45 -4.29 -11.99
N CYS A 106 12.66 -3.45 -11.33
CA CYS A 106 11.59 -3.92 -10.45
C CYS A 106 10.41 -4.49 -11.23
N VAL A 107 9.61 -5.31 -10.56
CA VAL A 107 8.34 -5.85 -11.04
C VAL A 107 7.18 -5.32 -10.17
N LYS A 108 5.94 -5.56 -10.60
CA LYS A 108 4.74 -5.14 -9.87
C LYS A 108 4.73 -5.61 -8.40
N ALA A 109 5.19 -6.84 -8.14
CA ALA A 109 5.24 -7.39 -6.78
C ALA A 109 6.11 -6.55 -5.83
N ASP A 110 7.13 -5.86 -6.35
CA ASP A 110 7.98 -4.97 -5.56
C ASP A 110 7.21 -3.72 -5.11
N ALA A 111 6.32 -3.17 -5.95
CA ALA A 111 5.44 -2.07 -5.55
C ALA A 111 4.44 -2.51 -4.47
N THR A 112 3.91 -3.73 -4.55
CA THR A 112 3.06 -4.31 -3.49
C THR A 112 3.84 -4.44 -2.18
N ALA A 113 5.10 -4.92 -2.22
CA ALA A 113 5.94 -4.99 -1.03
C ALA A 113 6.20 -3.60 -0.41
N GLY A 114 6.44 -2.58 -1.25
CA GLY A 114 6.56 -1.18 -0.81
C GLY A 114 5.28 -0.66 -0.12
N LEU A 115 4.10 -1.02 -0.64
CA LEU A 115 2.81 -0.68 -0.03
C LEU A 115 2.67 -1.35 1.34
N THR A 116 2.97 -2.65 1.44
CA THR A 116 2.93 -3.37 2.71
C THR A 116 3.83 -2.72 3.76
N ALA A 117 5.07 -2.37 3.40
CA ALA A 117 5.98 -1.67 4.30
C ALA A 117 5.44 -0.30 4.74
N ALA A 118 4.86 0.47 3.81
CA ALA A 118 4.25 1.76 4.12
C ALA A 118 3.06 1.62 5.10
N LYS A 119 2.22 0.59 4.94
CA LYS A 119 1.11 0.30 5.86
C LYS A 119 1.60 -0.12 7.24
N THR A 120 2.60 -0.99 7.31
CA THR A 120 3.19 -1.40 8.59
C THR A 120 3.75 -0.20 9.33
N ALA A 121 4.49 0.67 8.64
CA ALA A 121 4.98 1.90 9.25
C ALA A 121 3.84 2.84 9.67
N ALA A 122 2.77 2.96 8.88
CA ALA A 122 1.61 3.80 9.22
C ALA A 122 0.85 3.33 10.47
N GLY A 123 0.83 2.02 10.75
CA GLY A 123 0.18 1.44 11.92
C GLY A 123 1.03 1.39 13.18
N THR A 124 2.32 1.77 13.10
CA THR A 124 3.22 1.96 14.25
C THR A 124 3.32 3.42 14.63
#